data_AF-A0A6M0HWK3-F1
#
_entry.id   AF-A0A6M0HWK3-F1
#
_cell.length_a   1.000
_cell.length_b   1.000
_cell.length_c   1.000
_cell.angle_alpha   90.00
_cell.angle_beta   90.00
_cell.angle_gamma   90.00
#
_symmetry.space_group_name_H-M   'P 1'
#
loop_
_entity.id
_entity.type
_entity.pdbx_description
1 polymer ?
#
loop_
_entity_poly.entity_id
_entity_poly.type
_entity_poly.pdbx_seq_one_letter_code
_entity_poly.pdbx_strand_id
1 'polypeptide(L)' 'MTKRTPPYSPEVRARAVRMVVDHQSEHASQWAAISSIAAKIGCSGETLRNWIRQSERDKGLRGGPSTDERERIKA' A
#
# COMPACT_ATOMS: atom_id res chain seq x y z
N MET A 1 3.52 13.67 -23.85
CA MET A 1 3.99 13.02 -22.61
C MET A 1 2.91 12.06 -22.15
N THR A 2 3.11 10.74 -22.31
CA THR A 2 2.12 9.73 -21.94
C THR A 2 2.01 9.68 -20.43
N LYS A 3 0.97 10.28 -19.84
CA LYS A 3 0.68 10.15 -18.41
C LYS A 3 0.48 8.66 -18.12
N ARG A 4 1.49 8.02 -17.52
CA ARG A 4 1.36 6.65 -17.01
C ARG A 4 0.42 6.71 -15.83
N THR A 5 -0.86 6.44 -16.07
CA THR A 5 -1.87 6.34 -15.02
C THR A 5 -1.35 5.32 -14.00
N PRO A 6 -1.22 5.70 -12.71
CA PRO A 6 -0.84 4.73 -11.71
C PRO A 6 -1.87 3.59 -11.72
N PRO A 7 -1.45 2.32 -11.75
CA PRO A 7 -2.36 1.18 -11.95
C PRO A 7 -3.39 1.00 -10.82
N TYR A 8 -3.21 1.71 -9.70
CA TYR A 8 -4.10 1.66 -8.55
C TYR A 8 -4.33 3.06 -7.99
N SER A 9 -5.60 3.45 -7.88
CA SER A 9 -6.07 4.69 -7.25
C SER A 9 -5.69 4.74 -5.76
N PRO A 10 -5.49 5.93 -5.18
CA PRO A 10 -5.14 6.09 -3.76
C PRO A 10 -6.19 5.46 -2.84
N GLU A 11 -7.47 5.50 -3.20
CA GLU A 11 -8.56 4.85 -2.47
C GLU A 11 -8.39 3.33 -2.37
N VAL A 12 -7.96 2.67 -3.46
CA VAL A 12 -7.67 1.23 -3.49
C VAL A 12 -6.50 0.91 -2.57
N ARG A 13 -5.46 1.75 -2.58
CA ARG A 13 -4.29 1.58 -1.70
C ARG A 13 -4.67 1.71 -0.23
N ALA A 14 -5.40 2.76 0.13
CA ALA A 14 -5.85 3.01 1.49
C ALA A 14 -6.78 1.89 1.99
N ARG A 15 -7.70 1.44 1.15
CA ARG A 15 -8.59 0.30 1.44
C ARG A 15 -7.80 -0.98 1.69
N ALA A 16 -6.82 -1.29 0.84
CA ALA A 16 -6.02 -2.50 0.97
C ALA A 16 -5.17 -2.48 2.25
N VAL A 17 -4.55 -1.34 2.58
CA VAL A 17 -3.79 -1.17 3.83
C VAL A 17 -4.70 -1.34 5.05
N ARG A 18 -5.89 -0.72 5.06
CA ARG A 18 -6.86 -0.87 6.16
C ARG A 18 -7.31 -2.32 6.33
N MET A 19 -7.57 -3.01 5.22
CA MET A 19 -8.00 -4.42 5.24
C MET A 19 -6.92 -5.35 5.81
N VAL A 20 -5.64 -5.09 5.52
CA VAL A 20 -4.54 -5.87 6.14
C VAL A 20 -4.50 -5.65 7.65
N VAL A 21 -4.62 -4.41 8.13
CA VAL A 21 -4.59 -4.10 9.57
C VAL A 21 -5.77 -4.72 10.30
N ASP A 22 -6.94 -4.72 9.67
CA ASP A 22 -8.16 -5.31 10.21
C ASP A 22 -8.06 -6.84 10.33
N HIS A 23 -7.61 -7.51 9.25
CA HIS A 23 -7.53 -8.98 9.21
C HIS A 23 -6.19 -9.53 9.77
N GLN A 24 -5.23 -8.69 10.17
CA GLN A 24 -3.92 -9.17 10.64
C GLN A 24 -4.02 -10.10 11.85
N SER A 25 -5.04 -9.90 12.71
CA SER A 25 -5.26 -10.72 13.91
C SER A 25 -5.89 -12.07 13.60
N GLU A 26 -6.51 -12.23 12.43
CA GLU A 26 -7.14 -13.48 11.98
C GLU A 26 -6.15 -14.38 11.24
N HIS A 27 -4.97 -13.87 10.92
CA HIS A 27 -3.93 -14.58 10.21
C HIS A 27 -2.75 -14.90 11.12
N ALA A 28 -2.10 -16.05 10.90
CA ALA A 28 -0.95 -16.51 11.67
C ALA A 28 0.27 -15.56 11.60
N SER A 29 0.29 -14.63 10.64
CA SER A 29 1.37 -13.66 10.46
C SER A 29 0.89 -12.48 9.61
N GLN A 30 1.50 -11.31 9.81
CA GLN A 30 1.25 -10.13 8.98
C GLN A 30 1.49 -10.41 7.49
N TRP A 31 2.48 -11.24 7.15
CA TRP A 31 2.72 -11.65 5.75
C TRP A 31 1.58 -12.49 5.16
N ALA A 32 0.97 -13.37 5.97
CA ALA A 32 -0.18 -14.17 5.52
C ALA A 32 -1.40 -13.27 5.25
N ALA A 33 -1.64 -12.28 6.11
CA ALA A 33 -2.67 -11.26 5.87
C ALA A 33 -2.39 -10.46 4.59
N ILE A 34 -1.15 -9.97 4.41
CA ILE A 34 -0.74 -9.25 3.20
C ILE A 34 -0.98 -10.11 1.95
N SER A 35 -0.56 -11.38 1.95
CA SER A 35 -0.70 -12.22 0.77
C SER A 35 -2.16 -12.52 0.43
N SER A 36 -3.00 -12.76 1.45
CA SER A 36 -4.44 -12.97 1.30
C SER A 36 -5.14 -11.74 0.70
N ILE A 37 -4.88 -10.56 1.26
CA ILE A 37 -5.50 -9.30 0.79
C ILE A 37 -4.95 -8.91 -0.59
N ALA A 38 -3.67 -9.15 -0.87
CA ALA A 38 -3.08 -8.87 -2.18
C ALA A 38 -3.76 -9.69 -3.29
N ALA A 39 -4.00 -10.99 -3.04
CA ALA A 39 -4.77 -11.84 -3.94
C ALA A 39 -6.21 -11.33 -4.17
N LYS A 40 -6.86 -10.80 -3.12
CA LYS A 40 -8.21 -10.23 -3.20
C LYS A 40 -8.31 -8.92 -4.01
N ILE A 41 -7.26 -8.10 -3.98
CA ILE A 41 -7.16 -6.83 -4.73
C ILE A 41 -6.64 -7.08 -6.16
N GLY A 42 -5.95 -8.20 -6.41
CA GLY A 42 -5.28 -8.49 -7.67
C GLY A 42 -3.91 -7.82 -7.78
N CYS A 43 -3.24 -7.55 -6.67
CA CYS A 43 -1.88 -7.00 -6.64
C CYS A 43 -0.89 -7.98 -5.99
N SER A 44 0.42 -7.74 -6.18
CA SER A 44 1.44 -8.57 -5.53
C SER A 44 1.56 -8.24 -4.04
N GLY A 45 1.86 -9.24 -3.20
CA GLY A 45 2.07 -9.04 -1.76
C GLY A 45 3.16 -8.00 -1.45
N GLU A 46 4.20 -7.92 -2.28
CA GLU A 46 5.23 -6.89 -2.19
C GLU A 46 4.70 -5.47 -2.47
N THR A 47 3.76 -5.32 -3.40
CA THR A 47 3.08 -4.04 -3.70
C THR A 47 2.30 -3.58 -2.48
N LEU A 48 1.53 -4.48 -1.86
CA LEU A 48 0.73 -4.16 -0.68
C LEU A 48 1.61 -3.84 0.53
N ARG A 49 2.71 -4.58 0.73
CA ARG A 49 3.72 -4.27 1.76
C ARG A 49 4.34 -2.88 1.57
N ASN A 50 4.60 -2.48 0.32
CA ASN A 50 5.10 -1.14 0.02
C ASN A 50 4.07 -0.06 0.33
N TRP A 51 2.77 -0.30 0.08
CA TRP A 51 1.71 0.64 0.46
C TRP A 51 1.58 0.81 1.97
N ILE A 52 1.72 -0.27 2.75
CA ILE A 52 1.72 -0.20 4.22
C ILE A 52 2.88 0.69 4.69
N ARG A 53 4.10 0.43 4.20
CA ARG A 53 5.28 1.25 4.53
C ARG A 53 5.14 2.71 4.12
N GLN A 54 4.50 2.95 2.98
CA GLN A 54 4.24 4.30 2.50
C GLN A 54 3.19 5.01 3.36
N SER A 55 2.15 4.30 3.82
CA SER A 55 1.17 4.83 4.77
C SER A 55 1.77 5.14 6.14
N GLU A 56 2.73 4.34 6.62
CA GLU A 56 3.48 4.65 7.83
C GLU A 56 4.29 5.96 7.69
N ARG A 57 4.92 6.18 6.53
CA ARG A 57 5.63 7.43 6.23
C ARG A 57 4.69 8.63 6.13
N ASP A 58 3.55 8.46 5.47
CA ASP A 58 2.53 9.50 5.33
C ASP A 58 1.96 9.94 6.69
N LYS A 59 1.83 8.99 7.62
CA LYS A 59 1.44 9.25 9.03
C LYS A 59 2.58 9.84 9.88
N GLY A 60 3.75 10.12 9.31
CA GLY A 60 4.91 10.65 10.02
C GLY A 60 5.60 9.66 10.95
N LEU A 61 5.24 8.37 10.91
CA LEU A 61 5.82 7.33 11.77
C LEU A 61 7.21 6.87 11.28
N ARG A 62 7.59 7.22 10.04
CA ARG A 62 8.89 6.91 9.44
C ARG A 62 9.40 8.08 8.61
N GLY A 63 10.68 8.43 8.78
CA GLY A 63 11.37 9.37 7.91
C GLY A 63 11.52 8.83 6.48
N GLY A 64 11.27 9.68 5.48
CA GLY A 64 11.43 9.39 4.06
C GLY A 64 10.33 10.03 3.20
N PRO A 65 10.52 10.10 1.86
CA PRO A 65 9.60 10.78 0.96
C PRO A 65 8.20 10.17 1.05
N SER A 66 7.20 11.03 1.32
CA SER A 66 5.79 10.62 1.35
C SER A 66 5.30 10.27 -0.06
N THR A 67 4.11 9.67 -0.17
CA THR A 67 3.50 9.32 -1.46
C THR A 67 3.39 10.56 -2.33
N ASP A 68 3.09 11.71 -1.72
CA ASP A 68 3.02 13.03 -2.35
C ASP A 68 4.34 13.42 -3.04
N GLU A 69 5.48 13.19 -2.39
CA GLU A 69 6.80 13.49 -2.93
C GLU A 69 7.18 12.55 -4.08
N ARG A 70 6.78 11.27 -4.02
CA ARG A 70 6.96 10.33 -5.13
C ARG A 70 6.02 10.57 -6.31
N GLU A 71 4.81 11.06 -6.06
CA GLU A 71 3.88 11.46 -7.12
C GLU A 71 4.37 12.76 -7.79
N ARG A 72 4.97 13.70 -7.04
CA ARG A 72 5.62 14.90 -7.58
C ARG A 72 6.88 14.61 -8.41
N ILE A 73 7.73 13.68 -7.99
CA ILE A 73 8.97 13.33 -8.72
C ILE A 73 8.66 12.63 -10.05
N LYS A 74 7.44 12.10 -10.21
CA LYS A 74 7.00 11.39 -11.42
C LYS A 74 6.12 12.25 -12.34
N ALA A 75 5.84 13.51 -11.96
CA ALA A 75 5.01 14.48 -12.70
C ALA A 75 5.79 15.23 -13.78
#